data_AF-A0AAD7X380-F1
#
_entry.id   AF-A0AAD7X380-F1
#
_cell.length_a   1.000
_cell.length_b   1.000
_cell.length_c   1.000
_cell.angle_alpha   90.00
_cell.angle_beta   90.00
_cell.angle_gamma   90.00
#
_symmetry.space_group_name_H-M   'P 1'
#
loop_
_entity.id
_entity.type
_entity.pdbx_description
1 polymer ?
#
loop_
_entity_poly.entity_id
_entity_poly.type
_entity_poly.pdbx_seq_one_letter_code
_entity_poly.pdbx_strand_id
1 'polypeptide(L)'
;MAESDKLPPTLGALKQHVLRAHIQARVWGQTDIVQQEFLDPLQNGYYKDKDGQLKPVTTEFLPAPEAIIEMVRCQCKVDCSSHRCSCNSVELPCTELCQCSADCQNDEDSQDITLASDSDGDSEDNGDV
;
A
#
# COMPACT_ATOMS: atom_id res chain seq x y z
N MET A 1 -3.17 -3.81 24.01
CA MET A 1 -2.97 -3.75 22.54
C MET A 1 -1.83 -2.78 22.31
N ALA A 2 -0.87 -3.12 21.43
CA ALA A 2 0.20 -2.19 21.10
C ALA A 2 -0.40 -0.96 20.41
N GLU A 3 -0.08 0.23 20.90
CA GLU A 3 -0.56 1.49 20.33
C GLU A 3 0.33 1.80 19.13
N SER A 4 -0.27 1.96 17.95
CA SER A 4 0.45 2.10 16.67
C SER A 4 1.52 3.20 16.73
N ASP A 5 1.22 4.30 17.42
CA ASP A 5 2.09 5.48 17.53
C ASP A 5 3.36 5.24 18.37
N LYS A 6 3.45 4.09 19.06
CA LYS A 6 4.62 3.68 19.84
C LYS A 6 5.55 2.75 19.07
N LEU A 7 5.14 2.29 17.89
CA LEU A 7 5.99 1.48 17.03
C LEU A 7 6.93 2.40 16.24
N PRO A 8 8.20 2.01 16.07
CA PRO A 8 9.07 2.74 15.16
C PRO A 8 8.49 2.67 13.73
N PRO A 9 8.73 3.70 12.90
CA PRO A 9 8.32 3.64 11.50
C PRO A 9 8.96 2.43 10.81
N THR A 10 8.24 1.82 9.87
CA THR A 10 8.80 0.74 9.05
C THR A 10 9.97 1.28 8.22
N LEU A 11 10.88 0.39 7.80
CA LEU A 11 11.99 0.78 6.92
C LEU A 11 11.49 1.44 5.62
N GLY A 12 10.35 0.98 5.09
CA GLY A 12 9.70 1.52 3.90
C GLY A 12 9.21 2.95 4.14
N ALA A 13 8.55 3.20 5.27
CA ALA A 13 8.12 4.54 5.66
C ALA A 13 9.31 5.49 5.89
N LEU A 14 10.37 5.01 6.55
CA LEU A 14 11.60 5.79 6.77
C LEU A 14 12.27 6.18 5.45
N LYS A 15 12.46 5.22 4.54
CA LYS A 15 13.04 5.47 3.21
C LYS A 15 12.26 6.57 2.47
N GLN A 16 10.94 6.44 2.43
CA GLN A 16 10.06 7.39 1.76
C GLN A 16 10.08 8.78 2.42
N HIS A 17 10.16 8.84 3.75
CA HIS A 17 10.34 10.10 4.48
C HIS A 17 11.65 10.79 4.11
N VAL A 18 12.76 10.06 4.06
CA VAL A 18 14.09 10.60 3.70
C VAL A 18 14.08 11.19 2.29
N LEU A 19 13.46 10.53 1.32
CA LEU A 19 13.34 11.03 -0.05
C LEU A 19 12.60 12.38 -0.12
N ARG A 20 11.49 12.50 0.61
CA ARG A 20 10.74 13.78 0.66
C ARG A 20 11.50 14.88 1.40
N ALA A 21 12.14 14.54 2.51
CA ALA A 21 12.99 15.47 3.25
C ALA A 21 14.17 15.95 2.39
N HIS A 22 14.70 15.10 1.50
CA HIS A 22 15.74 15.47 0.55
C HIS A 22 15.28 16.57 -0.42
N ILE A 23 14.06 16.48 -0.96
CA ILE A 23 13.48 17.56 -1.78
C ILE A 23 13.37 18.85 -0.97
N GLN A 24 12.82 18.79 0.24
CA GLN A 24 12.64 19.97 1.09
C GLN A 24 13.98 20.65 1.39
N ALA A 25 14.98 19.88 1.81
CA ALA A 25 16.32 20.37 2.06
C ALA A 25 16.96 20.98 0.79
N ARG A 26 16.74 20.36 -0.38
CA ARG A 26 17.25 20.89 -1.67
C ARG A 26 16.61 22.22 -2.02
N VAL A 27 15.30 22.41 -1.80
CA VAL A 27 14.62 23.69 -2.05
C VAL A 27 15.09 24.76 -1.06
N TRP A 28 15.14 24.43 0.23
CA TRP A 28 15.54 25.38 1.28
C TRP A 28 17.02 25.75 1.23
N GLY A 29 17.88 24.88 0.71
CA GLY A 29 19.31 25.16 0.53
C GLY A 29 19.64 26.09 -0.63
N GLN A 30 18.65 26.50 -1.43
CA GLN A 30 18.84 27.31 -2.64
C GLN A 30 18.16 28.69 -2.53
N THR A 31 18.07 29.27 -1.33
CA THR A 31 17.33 30.53 -1.09
C THR A 31 17.93 31.75 -1.80
N ASP A 32 19.22 31.71 -2.11
CA ASP A 32 19.99 32.77 -2.77
C ASP A 32 20.25 32.49 -4.26
N ILE A 33 19.78 31.34 -4.77
CA ILE A 33 19.94 30.97 -6.18
C ILE A 33 18.73 31.46 -6.97
N VAL A 34 18.99 32.31 -7.97
CA VAL A 34 17.95 32.92 -8.83
C VAL A 34 17.13 31.87 -9.58
N GLN A 35 17.78 30.81 -10.07
CA GLN A 35 17.13 29.69 -10.73
C GLN A 35 17.42 28.40 -9.97
N GLN A 36 16.45 27.98 -9.17
CA GLN A 36 16.56 26.78 -8.35
C GLN A 36 16.50 25.52 -9.22
N GLU A 37 17.32 24.53 -8.86
CA GLU A 37 17.23 23.18 -9.40
C GLU A 37 16.24 22.35 -8.58
N PHE A 38 15.30 21.70 -9.27
CA PHE A 38 14.28 20.87 -8.66
C PHE A 38 14.56 19.40 -8.91
N LEU A 39 14.35 18.59 -7.88
CA LEU A 39 14.32 17.13 -8.00
C LEU A 39 12.93 16.70 -8.45
N ASP A 40 12.86 15.66 -9.29
CA ASP A 40 11.57 15.09 -9.70
C ASP A 40 10.86 14.46 -8.48
N PRO A 41 9.67 14.95 -8.09
CA PRO A 41 8.90 14.37 -7.00
C PRO A 41 8.58 12.88 -7.19
N LEU A 42 8.38 12.44 -8.44
CA LEU A 42 8.01 11.06 -8.74
C LEU A 42 9.15 10.07 -8.49
N GLN A 43 10.39 10.55 -8.51
CA GLN A 43 11.57 9.76 -8.13
C GLN A 43 11.93 9.91 -6.65
N ASN A 44 11.21 10.77 -5.91
CA ASN A 44 11.57 11.18 -4.55
C ASN A 44 10.38 11.11 -3.59
N GLY A 45 9.62 10.02 -3.70
CA GLY A 45 8.61 9.63 -2.71
C GLY A 45 7.26 10.31 -2.83
N TYR A 46 6.90 10.71 -4.06
CA TYR A 46 5.55 11.09 -4.45
C TYR A 46 5.07 10.23 -5.61
N TYR A 47 3.76 10.11 -5.74
CA TYR A 47 3.09 9.54 -6.91
C TYR A 47 1.99 10.49 -7.39
N LYS A 48 1.52 10.34 -8.64
CA LYS A 48 0.32 11.03 -9.13
C LYS A 48 -0.89 10.15 -8.91
N ASP A 49 -1.92 10.68 -8.27
CA ASP A 49 -3.21 10.01 -8.18
C ASP A 49 -3.99 10.09 -9.50
N LYS A 50 -5.20 9.52 -9.53
CA LYS A 50 -6.08 9.48 -10.71
C LYS A 50 -6.48 10.89 -11.19
N ASP A 51 -6.45 11.87 -10.30
CA ASP A 51 -6.75 13.27 -10.61
C ASP A 51 -5.49 14.06 -11.03
N GLY A 52 -4.34 13.39 -11.10
CA GLY A 52 -3.04 13.99 -11.44
C GLY A 52 -2.40 14.76 -10.29
N GLN A 53 -2.93 14.69 -9.07
CA GLN A 53 -2.36 15.37 -7.92
C GLN A 53 -1.18 14.59 -7.35
N LEU A 54 -0.13 15.31 -6.96
CA LEU A 54 1.00 14.71 -6.25
C LEU A 54 0.60 14.35 -4.82
N LYS A 55 0.70 13.06 -4.49
CA LYS A 55 0.46 12.51 -3.17
C LYS A 55 1.74 11.86 -2.65
N PRO A 56 2.06 11.99 -1.35
CA PRO A 56 3.24 11.34 -0.80
C PRO A 56 3.05 9.82 -0.74
N VAL A 57 4.08 9.08 -1.12
CA VAL A 57 4.14 7.63 -0.86
C VAL A 57 4.39 7.42 0.63
N THR A 58 3.48 6.77 1.34
CA THR A 58 3.58 6.61 2.80
C THR A 58 4.54 5.51 3.22
N THR A 59 4.49 4.35 2.55
CA THR A 59 5.37 3.18 2.74
C THR A 59 5.36 2.33 1.46
N GLU A 60 6.47 1.66 1.16
CA GLU A 60 6.55 0.64 0.09
C GLU A 60 6.31 -0.78 0.64
N PHE A 61 6.25 -0.92 1.97
CA PHE A 61 6.08 -2.20 2.65
C PHE A 61 4.71 -2.30 3.29
N LEU A 62 4.27 -3.55 3.44
CA LEU A 62 3.09 -3.90 4.20
C LEU A 62 3.12 -3.27 5.61
N PRO A 63 1.96 -2.91 6.16
CA PRO A 63 1.86 -2.26 7.46
C PRO A 63 2.43 -3.12 8.60
N ALA A 64 2.46 -4.43 8.41
CA ALA A 64 3.10 -5.41 9.29
C ALA A 64 3.69 -6.55 8.44
N PRO A 65 4.61 -7.37 8.99
CA PRO A 65 5.04 -8.60 8.36
C PRO A 65 3.85 -9.52 8.01
N GLU A 66 3.91 -10.20 6.87
CA GLU A 66 2.85 -11.11 6.37
C GLU A 66 2.42 -12.12 7.44
N ALA A 67 3.38 -12.76 8.10
CA ALA A 67 3.10 -13.71 9.19
C ALA A 67 2.26 -13.11 10.34
N ILE A 68 2.35 -11.79 10.60
CA ILE A 68 1.52 -11.12 11.60
C ILE A 68 0.12 -10.82 11.05
N ILE A 69 0.03 -10.46 9.77
CA ILE A 69 -1.25 -10.24 9.08
C ILE A 69 -2.05 -11.54 9.01
N GLU A 70 -1.41 -12.66 8.68
CA GLU A 70 -2.02 -13.99 8.65
C GLU A 70 -2.53 -14.47 10.01
N MET A 71 -1.93 -13.96 11.11
CA MET A 71 -2.38 -14.24 12.48
C MET A 71 -3.63 -13.44 12.90
N VAL A 72 -4.09 -12.50 12.08
CA VAL A 72 -5.34 -11.77 12.35
C VAL A 72 -6.50 -12.75 12.31
N ARG A 73 -7.30 -12.76 13.38
CA ARG A 73 -8.48 -13.61 13.48
C ARG A 73 -9.66 -12.85 14.06
N CYS A 74 -10.85 -13.18 13.55
CA CYS A 74 -12.09 -12.76 14.18
C CYS A 74 -12.51 -13.76 15.27
N GLN A 75 -13.43 -13.32 16.13
CA GLN A 75 -14.12 -14.16 17.11
C GLN A 75 -15.60 -14.33 16.75
N CYS A 76 -15.94 -14.12 15.48
CA CYS A 76 -17.29 -14.27 14.98
C CYS A 76 -17.73 -15.74 15.10
N LYS A 77 -19.03 -15.95 15.34
CA LYS A 77 -19.67 -17.27 15.32
C LYS A 77 -20.67 -17.41 14.17
N VAL A 78 -20.67 -16.42 13.28
CA VAL A 78 -21.58 -16.25 12.15
C VAL A 78 -20.76 -16.12 10.86
N ASP A 79 -21.45 -15.95 9.74
CA ASP A 79 -20.96 -15.92 8.36
C ASP A 79 -20.01 -14.75 8.00
N CYS A 80 -19.63 -13.87 8.92
CA CYS A 80 -18.70 -12.75 8.68
C CYS A 80 -19.09 -11.77 7.54
N SER A 81 -20.35 -11.79 7.10
CA SER A 81 -20.87 -10.97 6.00
C SER A 81 -20.95 -9.47 6.28
N SER A 82 -20.89 -9.08 7.56
CA SER A 82 -20.96 -7.67 7.98
C SER A 82 -19.63 -7.16 8.55
N HIS A 83 -19.43 -5.84 8.51
CA HIS A 83 -18.31 -5.14 9.16
C HIS A 83 -18.30 -5.24 10.71
N ARG A 84 -19.19 -6.04 11.33
CA ARG A 84 -19.03 -6.46 12.72
C ARG A 84 -17.94 -7.50 12.89
N CYS A 85 -17.57 -8.20 11.81
CA CYS A 85 -16.37 -9.03 11.77
C CYS A 85 -15.14 -8.14 11.76
N SER A 86 -14.21 -8.37 12.70
CA SER A 86 -12.98 -7.59 12.79
C SER A 86 -12.10 -7.76 11.55
N CYS A 87 -12.08 -8.93 10.91
CA CYS A 87 -11.33 -9.16 9.66
C CYS A 87 -11.94 -8.34 8.51
N ASN A 88 -13.25 -8.49 8.27
CA ASN A 88 -13.98 -7.73 7.24
C ASN A 88 -13.90 -6.20 7.48
N SER A 89 -13.93 -5.74 8.74
CA SER A 89 -13.81 -4.32 9.06
C SER A 89 -12.48 -3.67 8.66
N VAL A 90 -11.43 -4.48 8.50
CA VAL A 90 -10.11 -4.05 8.02
C VAL A 90 -9.78 -4.62 6.64
N GLU A 91 -10.82 -5.09 5.93
CA GLU A 91 -10.72 -5.62 4.56
C GLU A 91 -9.74 -6.81 4.43
N LEU A 92 -9.54 -7.57 5.51
CA LEU A 92 -8.77 -8.82 5.49
C LEU A 92 -9.69 -10.03 5.41
N PRO A 93 -9.34 -11.06 4.63
CA PRO A 93 -10.06 -12.32 4.64
C PRO A 93 -9.89 -13.02 6.01
N CYS A 94 -10.90 -13.80 6.38
CA CYS A 94 -10.87 -14.72 7.49
C CYS A 94 -10.00 -15.91 7.08
N THR A 95 -8.95 -16.15 7.86
CA THR A 95 -8.10 -17.33 7.73
C THR A 95 -8.66 -18.49 8.57
N GLU A 96 -8.07 -19.68 8.46
CA GLU A 96 -8.42 -20.86 9.29
C GLU A 96 -8.27 -20.61 10.82
N LEU A 97 -7.57 -19.55 11.22
CA LEU A 97 -7.45 -19.15 12.63
C LEU A 97 -8.75 -18.53 13.18
N CYS A 98 -9.69 -18.15 12.30
CA CYS A 98 -11.00 -17.64 12.65
C CYS A 98 -11.94 -18.77 13.08
N GLN A 99 -12.77 -18.52 14.10
CA GLN A 99 -13.76 -19.50 14.60
C GLN A 99 -15.17 -19.24 14.06
N CYS A 100 -15.27 -18.63 12.87
CA CYS A 100 -16.54 -18.35 12.19
C CYS A 100 -17.23 -19.64 11.71
N SER A 101 -18.48 -19.53 11.29
CA SER A 101 -19.23 -20.67 10.74
C SER A 101 -18.56 -21.23 9.48
N ALA A 102 -18.85 -22.49 9.16
CA ALA A 102 -18.38 -23.13 7.92
C ALA A 102 -18.79 -22.34 6.66
N ASP A 103 -19.94 -21.66 6.70
CA ASP A 103 -20.43 -20.78 5.64
C ASP A 103 -19.90 -19.34 5.79
N CYS A 104 -18.59 -19.16 6.05
CA CYS A 104 -17.98 -17.84 6.14
C CYS A 104 -17.98 -17.18 4.75
N GLN A 105 -18.52 -15.96 4.65
CA GLN A 105 -18.59 -15.15 3.42
C GLN A 105 -17.42 -14.18 3.26
N ASN A 106 -16.44 -14.24 4.14
CA ASN A 106 -15.24 -13.41 4.11
C ASN A 106 -13.98 -14.29 4.08
N ASP A 107 -13.99 -15.40 3.36
CA ASP A 107 -12.85 -16.30 3.18
C ASP A 107 -11.97 -15.88 1.98
N GLU A 108 -10.78 -16.47 1.85
CA GLU A 108 -9.79 -16.11 0.82
C GLU A 108 -10.30 -16.35 -0.61
N ASP A 109 -11.10 -17.42 -0.81
CA ASP A 109 -11.69 -17.76 -2.12
C ASP A 109 -12.73 -16.73 -2.59
N SER A 110 -13.25 -15.90 -1.69
CA SER A 110 -14.23 -14.85 -1.99
C SER A 110 -13.59 -13.54 -2.49
N GLN A 111 -12.26 -13.40 -2.51
CA GLN A 111 -11.55 -12.15 -2.81
C GLN A 111 -10.69 -12.14 -4.09
N ASP A 112 -10.87 -13.07 -5.02
CA ASP A 112 -10.15 -13.03 -6.32
C ASP A 112 -10.68 -11.95 -7.26
N ILE A 113 -10.37 -10.69 -6.98
CA ILE A 113 -10.34 -9.63 -7.99
C ILE A 113 -9.31 -8.56 -7.65
N THR A 114 -8.33 -8.41 -8.57
CA THR A 114 -7.38 -7.30 -8.78
C THR A 114 -5.91 -7.48 -8.39
N LEU A 115 -5.30 -8.60 -8.80
CA LEU A 115 -3.87 -8.61 -9.19
C LEU A 115 -3.67 -9.36 -10.52
N ALA A 116 -4.39 -8.95 -11.58
CA ALA A 116 -3.99 -9.30 -12.94
C ALA A 116 -2.86 -8.35 -13.38
N SER A 117 -1.64 -8.79 -13.12
CA SER A 117 -0.46 -8.41 -13.89
C SER A 117 -0.63 -8.92 -15.33
N ASP A 118 -1.02 -8.06 -16.26
CA ASP A 118 -0.84 -8.32 -17.70
C ASP A 118 0.38 -7.52 -18.19
N SER A 119 1.53 -8.16 -18.05
CA SER A 119 2.75 -7.83 -18.78
C SER A 119 2.62 -8.29 -20.25
N ASP A 120 2.96 -7.37 -21.15
CA ASP A 120 3.69 -7.56 -22.41
C ASP A 120 3.03 -8.39 -23.53
N GLY A 121 2.34 -7.67 -24.43
CA GLY A 121 2.15 -8.07 -25.83
C GLY A 121 2.98 -7.18 -26.74
N ASP A 122 4.24 -7.58 -26.97
CA ASP A 122 5.09 -7.04 -28.02
C ASP A 122 4.70 -7.68 -29.36
N SER A 123 4.37 -6.86 -30.36
CA SER A 123 4.32 -7.32 -31.74
C SER A 123 4.91 -6.24 -32.65
N GLU A 124 6.17 -6.46 -33.00
CA GLU A 124 6.80 -5.94 -34.20
C GLU A 124 6.06 -6.48 -35.44
N ASP A 125 5.57 -5.59 -36.31
CA ASP A 125 5.23 -5.94 -37.70
C ASP A 125 5.91 -4.95 -38.64
N ASN A 126 6.80 -5.49 -39.47
CA ASN A 126 7.48 -4.80 -40.55
C ASN A 126 6.63 -4.91 -41.82
N GLY A 127 6.32 -3.79 -42.47
CA GLY A 127 5.67 -3.81 -43.78
C GLY A 127 5.79 -2.49 -44.55
N ASP A 128 6.73 -2.46 -45.49
CA ASP A 128 6.85 -1.49 -46.58
C ASP A 128 5.55 -1.29 -47.40
N VAL A 129 5.18 -0.04 -47.68
CA VAL A 129 5.01 0.53 -49.04
C VAL A 129 4.90 2.06 -49.00
#